data_AF-A0A2W2BY05-F1
#
_entry.id   AF-A0A2W2BY05-F1
#
_cell.length_a   1.000
_cell.length_b   1.000
_cell.length_c   1.000
_cell.angle_alpha   90.00
_cell.angle_beta   90.00
_cell.angle_gamma   90.00
#
_symmetry.space_group_name_H-M   'P 1'
#
loop_
_entity.id
_entity.type
_entity.pdbx_description
1 polymer ?
#
loop_
_entity_poly.entity_id
_entity_poly.type
_entity_poly.pdbx_seq_one_letter_code
_entity_poly.pdbx_strand_id
1 'polypeptide(L)'
;MKKIIIVGILCFAELISCTGQQIKGGKKNKLLNQQSVMFEVFDIETFDKHKKNEVYEFYEGRNHVLQFGNYETGYVEQITYPDSLFFLYKEFYPGGSLKKTGLSFLRGNFYKGIWKFNDAAGRTTKEINYDLWFKFGWEEIRAFLKENNIDVEDQHTSISRTWEAGMRAVWWISYKIKRNDEFALRTITIDGYNGTVIKEDLEEFEK
;
A
#
# COMPACT_ATOMS: atom_id res chain seq x y z
N MET A 1 74.19 -50.81 43.39
CA MET A 1 73.61 -50.81 44.76
C MET A 1 73.21 -49.39 45.13
N LYS A 2 72.01 -49.22 45.69
CA LYS A 2 71.50 -48.05 46.44
C LYS A 2 71.47 -46.70 45.69
N LYS A 3 70.32 -46.17 45.24
CA LYS A 3 69.12 -45.65 45.93
C LYS A 3 69.24 -44.18 46.43
N ILE A 4 68.53 -43.30 45.69
CA ILE A 4 67.65 -42.15 46.09
C ILE A 4 68.35 -41.01 46.89
N ILE A 5 68.02 -39.71 46.91
CA ILE A 5 66.82 -38.84 46.74
C ILE A 5 67.40 -37.40 46.45
N ILE A 6 66.74 -36.42 45.80
CA ILE A 6 65.78 -35.47 46.39
C ILE A 6 65.12 -34.62 45.27
N VAL A 7 63.83 -34.42 45.48
CA VAL A 7 62.81 -33.72 44.70
C VAL A 7 62.88 -32.20 44.85
N GLY A 8 62.55 -31.47 43.78
CA GLY A 8 61.58 -30.38 43.85
C GLY A 8 62.07 -28.96 43.64
N ILE A 9 61.97 -28.46 42.40
CA ILE A 9 61.68 -27.04 42.10
C ILE A 9 60.70 -27.00 40.91
N LEU A 10 59.47 -26.58 41.19
CA LEU A 10 58.47 -26.11 40.23
C LEU A 10 58.54 -24.59 40.20
N CYS A 11 58.54 -23.98 39.02
CA CYS A 11 57.46 -23.06 38.59
C CYS A 11 57.77 -22.34 37.26
N PHE A 12 56.80 -22.53 36.36
CA PHE A 12 56.27 -21.64 35.32
C PHE A 12 57.16 -21.16 34.17
N ALA A 13 56.83 -21.72 33.00
CA ALA A 13 57.18 -21.23 31.68
C ALA A 13 56.41 -19.95 31.33
N GLU A 14 57.14 -18.95 30.86
CA GLU A 14 56.65 -17.79 30.13
C GLU A 14 56.62 -18.11 28.63
N LEU A 15 55.56 -17.69 27.91
CA LEU A 15 55.67 -17.35 26.50
C LEU A 15 54.85 -16.09 26.16
N ILE A 16 55.58 -14.97 26.11
CA ILE A 16 55.59 -13.91 25.08
C ILE A 16 54.25 -13.23 24.72
N SER A 17 54.04 -12.05 25.31
CA SER A 17 53.25 -10.94 24.75
C SER A 17 54.21 -9.97 24.04
N CYS A 18 54.00 -9.72 22.74
CA CYS A 18 54.75 -8.73 21.96
C CYS A 18 53.88 -7.51 21.66
N THR A 19 54.47 -6.33 21.83
CA THR A 19 53.86 -5.00 21.83
C THR A 19 53.55 -4.49 20.41
N GLY A 20 52.41 -3.81 20.20
CA GLY A 20 52.06 -3.23 18.90
C GLY A 20 50.97 -2.14 18.94
N GLN A 21 51.41 -0.89 19.07
CA GLN A 21 50.81 0.38 18.61
C GLN A 21 49.37 0.78 19.01
N GLN A 22 49.32 1.86 19.82
CA GLN A 22 48.14 2.70 20.03
C GLN A 22 47.74 3.43 18.74
N ILE A 23 46.48 3.29 18.32
CA ILE A 23 45.81 4.25 17.43
C ILE A 23 44.79 5.03 18.25
N LYS A 24 44.93 6.35 18.13
CA LYS A 24 44.22 7.43 18.82
C LYS A 24 42.73 7.42 18.48
N GLY A 25 41.95 8.04 19.39
CA GLY A 25 40.50 8.14 19.34
C GLY A 25 39.92 8.47 17.97
N GLY A 26 39.12 7.54 17.45
CA GLY A 26 38.13 7.81 16.41
C GLY A 26 36.89 8.39 17.06
N LYS A 27 36.58 9.65 16.73
CA LYS A 27 35.32 10.31 17.05
C LYS A 27 34.15 9.38 16.74
N LYS A 28 33.31 9.09 17.74
CA LYS A 28 31.94 8.62 17.50
C LYS A 28 31.18 9.75 16.80
N ASN A 29 31.30 9.84 15.48
CA ASN A 29 30.33 10.57 14.68
C ASN A 29 29.09 9.67 14.56
N LYS A 30 28.34 9.53 15.66
CA LYS A 30 26.92 9.24 15.57
C LYS A 30 26.19 10.56 15.32
N LEU A 31 26.51 11.19 14.18
CA LEU A 31 25.53 12.06 13.52
C LEU A 31 24.55 11.10 12.82
N LEU A 32 23.75 10.39 13.61
CA LEU A 32 22.42 10.08 13.13
C LEU A 32 21.76 11.44 13.11
N ASN A 33 21.73 12.04 11.92
CA ASN A 33 20.82 13.12 11.62
C ASN A 33 19.43 12.56 11.86
N GLN A 34 18.96 12.68 13.10
CA GLN A 34 17.58 12.46 13.48
C GLN A 34 16.83 13.67 12.90
N GLN A 35 16.72 13.70 11.56
CA GLN A 35 15.58 14.31 10.93
C GLN A 35 14.40 13.66 11.65
N SER A 36 13.70 14.44 12.47
CA SER A 36 12.40 14.06 12.97
C SER A 36 11.54 13.83 11.74
N VAL A 37 11.54 12.61 11.22
CA VAL A 37 10.60 12.18 10.22
C VAL A 37 9.27 12.30 10.94
N MET A 38 8.53 13.36 10.65
CA MET A 38 7.17 13.52 11.14
C MET A 38 6.39 12.41 10.46
N PHE A 39 6.23 11.29 11.18
CA PHE A 39 5.40 10.20 10.74
C PHE A 39 3.96 10.67 10.86
N GLU A 40 3.19 10.44 9.81
CA GLU A 40 1.76 10.66 9.86
C GLU A 40 1.14 9.69 10.88
N VAL A 41 0.38 10.23 11.83
CA VAL A 41 -0.28 9.48 12.90
C VAL A 41 -1.76 9.82 12.87
N PHE A 42 -2.60 8.80 12.98
CA PHE A 42 -4.05 8.96 13.08
C PHE A 42 -4.44 9.65 14.38
N ASP A 43 -5.27 10.69 14.30
CA ASP A 43 -5.78 11.41 15.47
C ASP A 43 -6.95 10.64 16.12
N ILE A 44 -6.58 9.65 16.93
CA ILE A 44 -7.54 8.76 17.60
C ILE A 44 -8.45 9.54 18.55
N GLU A 45 -7.93 10.53 19.26
CA GLU A 45 -8.70 11.32 20.23
C GLU A 45 -9.82 12.10 19.53
N THR A 46 -9.50 12.78 18.42
CA THR A 46 -10.51 13.47 17.62
C THR A 46 -11.51 12.50 17.00
N PHE A 47 -11.05 11.36 16.48
CA PHE A 47 -11.93 10.33 15.94
C PHE A 47 -12.91 9.80 16.99
N ASP A 48 -12.44 9.37 18.16
CA ASP A 48 -13.27 8.80 19.21
C ASP A 48 -14.28 9.80 19.78
N LYS A 49 -13.92 11.08 19.82
CA LYS A 49 -14.81 12.15 20.26
C LYS A 49 -15.97 12.40 19.30
N HIS A 50 -15.76 12.24 17.99
CA HIS A 50 -16.74 12.67 16.97
C HIS A 50 -17.41 11.50 16.22
N LYS A 51 -16.88 10.28 16.33
CA LYS A 51 -17.46 9.12 15.65
C LYS A 51 -18.90 8.86 16.09
N LYS A 52 -19.72 8.43 15.13
CA LYS A 52 -21.08 7.95 15.32
C LYS A 52 -21.18 6.59 14.65
N ASN A 53 -21.63 5.57 15.39
CA ASN A 53 -21.68 4.19 14.89
C ASN A 53 -20.33 3.74 14.27
N GLU A 54 -19.22 3.99 14.98
CA GLU A 54 -17.85 3.63 14.57
C GLU A 54 -17.29 4.35 13.32
N VAL A 55 -18.01 5.34 12.81
CA VAL A 55 -17.62 6.13 11.64
C VAL A 55 -17.55 7.61 12.00
N TYR A 56 -16.52 8.31 11.53
CA TYR A 56 -16.45 9.76 11.59
C TYR A 56 -16.31 10.31 10.16
N GLU A 57 -17.29 11.11 9.75
CA GLU A 57 -17.38 11.68 8.41
C GLU A 57 -17.45 13.19 8.52
N PHE A 58 -16.59 13.89 7.78
CA PHE A 58 -16.50 15.34 7.79
C PHE A 58 -15.91 15.88 6.49
N TYR A 59 -15.91 17.21 6.34
CA TYR A 59 -15.25 17.90 5.24
C TYR A 59 -14.05 18.70 5.75
N GLU A 60 -12.90 18.51 5.11
CA GLU A 60 -11.72 19.37 5.29
C GLU A 60 -11.59 20.28 4.07
N GLY A 61 -12.08 21.51 4.20
CA GLY A 61 -12.26 22.40 3.05
C GLY A 61 -13.30 21.81 2.09
N ARG A 62 -12.86 21.42 0.88
CA ARG A 62 -13.71 20.74 -0.12
C ARG A 62 -13.51 19.23 -0.16
N ASN A 63 -12.55 18.70 0.60
CA ASN A 63 -12.27 17.27 0.61
C ASN A 63 -13.27 16.58 1.52
N HIS A 64 -13.82 15.45 1.07
CA HIS A 64 -14.64 14.58 1.90
C HIS A 64 -13.72 13.57 2.61
N VAL A 65 -13.84 13.47 3.92
CA VAL A 65 -13.01 12.60 4.76
C VAL A 65 -13.92 11.62 5.49
N LEU A 66 -13.63 10.33 5.31
CA LEU A 66 -14.30 9.23 5.99
C LEU A 66 -13.27 8.46 6.82
N GLN A 67 -13.49 8.39 8.12
CA GLN A 67 -12.67 7.64 9.07
C GLN A 67 -13.49 6.54 9.75
N PHE A 68 -12.87 5.38 9.96
CA PHE A 68 -13.49 4.25 10.67
C PHE A 68 -12.44 3.29 11.25
N GLY A 69 -12.85 2.41 12.14
CA GLY A 69 -11.98 1.42 12.79
C GLY A 69 -11.98 1.53 14.31
N ASN A 70 -11.04 0.83 14.95
CA ASN A 70 -10.96 0.72 16.41
C ASN A 70 -9.56 0.26 16.89
N TYR A 71 -9.36 0.25 18.21
CA TYR A 71 -8.12 -0.18 18.84
C TYR A 71 -7.75 -1.65 18.65
N GLU A 72 -8.64 -2.51 18.16
CA GLU A 72 -8.33 -3.93 17.94
C GLU A 72 -7.78 -4.16 16.52
N THR A 73 -8.41 -3.54 15.54
CA THR A 73 -8.15 -3.76 14.10
C THR A 73 -7.29 -2.67 13.46
N GLY A 74 -7.18 -1.51 14.11
CA GLY A 74 -6.57 -0.30 13.56
C GLY A 74 -7.63 0.64 12.96
N TYR A 75 -7.15 1.65 12.24
CA TYR A 75 -7.99 2.73 11.71
C TYR A 75 -7.79 2.88 10.21
N VAL A 76 -8.80 3.42 9.54
CA VAL A 76 -8.77 3.78 8.13
C VAL A 76 -9.22 5.22 7.96
N GLU A 77 -8.56 5.94 7.06
CA GLU A 77 -8.97 7.25 6.57
C GLU A 77 -9.04 7.20 5.05
N GLN A 78 -10.16 7.67 4.50
CA GLN A 78 -10.39 7.84 3.07
C GLN A 78 -10.60 9.33 2.81
N ILE A 79 -9.77 9.90 1.93
CA ILE A 79 -9.89 11.31 1.52
C ILE A 79 -10.28 11.36 0.05
N THR A 80 -11.48 11.82 -0.23
CA THR A 80 -11.99 12.06 -1.58
C THR A 80 -11.85 13.53 -1.93
N TYR A 81 -11.02 13.80 -2.95
CA TYR A 81 -10.86 15.15 -3.48
C TYR A 81 -12.02 15.53 -4.40
N PRO A 82 -12.37 16.82 -4.52
CA PRO A 82 -13.39 17.29 -5.47
C PRO A 82 -13.11 16.80 -6.88
N ASP A 83 -14.18 16.37 -7.58
CA ASP A 83 -14.15 15.93 -8.98
C ASP A 83 -13.18 14.76 -9.27
N SER A 84 -12.75 14.04 -8.22
CA SER A 84 -11.86 12.90 -8.34
C SER A 84 -12.65 11.59 -8.38
N LEU A 85 -12.27 10.69 -9.30
CA LEU A 85 -12.75 9.30 -9.32
C LEU A 85 -11.93 8.37 -8.40
N PHE A 86 -10.95 8.94 -7.70
CA PHE A 86 -10.09 8.26 -6.75
C PHE A 86 -10.16 8.93 -5.39
N PHE A 87 -9.96 8.13 -4.36
CA PHE A 87 -9.71 8.61 -3.01
C PHE A 87 -8.32 8.16 -2.54
N LEU A 88 -7.72 8.97 -1.68
CA LEU A 88 -6.52 8.58 -0.95
C LEU A 88 -6.94 7.66 0.19
N TYR A 89 -6.53 6.41 0.13
CA TYR A 89 -6.71 5.43 1.20
C TYR A 89 -5.49 5.48 2.11
N LYS A 90 -5.74 5.54 3.42
CA LYS A 90 -4.74 5.34 4.46
C LYS A 90 -5.27 4.35 5.47
N GLU A 91 -4.46 3.39 5.86
CA GLU A 91 -4.75 2.49 6.97
C GLU A 91 -3.62 2.60 7.99
N PHE A 92 -4.00 2.49 9.25
CA PHE A 92 -3.16 2.73 10.41
C PHE A 92 -3.23 1.51 11.34
N TYR A 93 -2.13 1.25 12.03
CA TYR A 93 -2.11 0.26 13.11
C TYR A 93 -2.98 0.71 14.30
N PRO A 94 -3.34 -0.19 15.24
CA PRO A 94 -4.00 0.17 16.49
C PRO A 94 -3.40 1.34 17.27
N GLY A 95 -2.08 1.53 17.18
CA GLY A 95 -1.37 2.65 17.80
C GLY A 95 -1.37 3.95 16.97
N GLY A 96 -2.12 4.01 15.87
CA GLY A 96 -2.27 5.17 15.00
C GLY A 96 -1.15 5.38 13.99
N SER A 97 -0.08 4.58 13.97
CA SER A 97 0.99 4.73 12.97
C SER A 97 0.53 4.26 11.58
N LEU A 98 0.92 5.01 10.53
CA LEU A 98 0.52 4.73 9.15
C LEU A 98 1.07 3.37 8.65
N LYS A 99 0.15 2.44 8.39
CA LYS A 99 0.44 1.07 7.91
C LYS A 99 0.53 0.99 6.39
N LYS A 100 -0.42 1.58 5.65
CA LYS A 100 -0.34 1.65 4.19
C LYS A 100 -1.08 2.85 3.64
N THR A 101 -0.63 3.35 2.50
CA THR A 101 -1.25 4.48 1.80
C THR A 101 -1.15 4.34 0.30
N GLY A 102 -2.17 4.81 -0.42
CA GLY A 102 -2.20 4.86 -1.88
C GLY A 102 -3.57 5.30 -2.42
N LEU A 103 -3.67 5.45 -3.75
CA LEU A 103 -4.92 5.83 -4.40
C LEU A 103 -5.76 4.58 -4.71
N SER A 104 -7.05 4.64 -4.40
CA SER A 104 -8.03 3.62 -4.76
C SER A 104 -9.16 4.26 -5.58
N PHE A 105 -9.67 3.52 -6.54
CA PHE A 105 -10.82 3.94 -7.35
C PHE A 105 -12.09 3.93 -6.49
N LEU A 106 -12.96 4.94 -6.65
CA LEU A 106 -14.18 5.10 -5.85
C LEU A 106 -15.26 4.06 -6.19
N ARG A 107 -15.39 3.72 -7.48
CA ARG A 107 -16.53 2.97 -8.04
C ARG A 107 -16.18 1.53 -8.44
N GLY A 108 -15.13 1.00 -7.86
CA GLY A 108 -14.62 -0.33 -8.16
C GLY A 108 -13.42 -0.67 -7.30
N ASN A 109 -12.86 -1.86 -7.52
CA ASN A 109 -11.83 -2.40 -6.64
C ASN A 109 -10.47 -2.41 -7.33
N PHE A 110 -9.93 -1.24 -7.64
CA PHE A 110 -8.53 -1.17 -8.07
C PHE A 110 -7.73 -0.04 -7.43
N TYR A 111 -6.48 -0.38 -7.17
CA TYR A 111 -5.46 0.51 -6.66
C TYR A 111 -4.71 1.17 -7.80
N LYS A 112 -4.43 2.47 -7.74
CA LYS A 112 -3.70 3.25 -8.74
C LYS A 112 -2.34 3.71 -8.20
N GLY A 113 -1.35 3.79 -9.07
CA GLY A 113 -0.02 4.32 -8.76
C GLY A 113 0.75 3.49 -7.74
N ILE A 114 1.61 4.18 -6.99
CA ILE A 114 2.47 3.58 -5.98
C ILE A 114 1.71 3.50 -4.66
N TRP A 115 1.63 2.30 -4.11
CA TRP A 115 1.18 2.02 -2.76
C TRP A 115 2.38 1.78 -1.87
N LYS A 116 2.42 2.48 -0.73
CA LYS A 116 3.47 2.34 0.28
C LYS A 116 2.94 1.57 1.47
N PHE A 117 3.77 0.68 2.01
CA PHE A 117 3.49 -0.11 3.19
C PHE A 117 4.61 0.12 4.19
N ASN A 118 4.26 0.42 5.43
CA ASN A 118 5.21 0.67 6.50
C ASN A 118 5.01 -0.34 7.64
N ASP A 119 6.04 -0.55 8.43
CA ASP A 119 5.92 -1.25 9.70
C ASP A 119 5.34 -0.34 10.79
N ALA A 120 5.05 -0.91 11.96
CA ALA A 120 4.49 -0.16 13.09
C ALA A 120 5.40 0.96 13.62
N ALA A 121 6.71 0.92 13.29
CA ALA A 121 7.67 1.96 13.62
C ALA A 121 7.74 3.07 12.54
N GLY A 122 6.90 3.01 11.51
CA GLY A 122 6.80 4.00 10.44
C GLY A 122 7.82 3.83 9.32
N ARG A 123 8.59 2.74 9.29
CA ARG A 123 9.59 2.50 8.23
C ARG A 123 8.93 1.83 7.04
N THR A 124 9.15 2.36 5.84
CA THR A 124 8.65 1.74 4.61
C THR A 124 9.30 0.37 4.43
N THR A 125 8.47 -0.67 4.37
CA THR A 125 8.88 -2.08 4.19
C THR A 125 8.65 -2.55 2.76
N LYS A 126 7.70 -1.92 2.04
CA LYS A 126 7.34 -2.30 0.69
C LYS A 126 6.74 -1.12 -0.07
N GLU A 127 7.05 -1.03 -1.34
CA GLU A 127 6.32 -0.21 -2.31
C GLU A 127 5.85 -1.10 -3.47
N ILE A 128 4.62 -0.90 -3.92
CA ILE A 128 4.05 -1.61 -5.07
C ILE A 128 3.54 -0.57 -6.05
N ASN A 129 4.10 -0.55 -7.27
CA ASN A 129 3.51 0.21 -8.35
C ASN A 129 2.43 -0.62 -9.04
N TYR A 130 1.17 -0.33 -8.73
CA TYR A 130 0.03 -1.03 -9.32
C TYR A 130 -0.21 -0.71 -10.80
N ASP A 131 0.39 0.38 -11.31
CA ASP A 131 0.36 0.73 -12.73
C ASP A 131 1.50 0.09 -13.53
N LEU A 132 2.43 -0.63 -12.89
CA LEU A 132 3.65 -1.15 -13.53
C LEU A 132 3.37 -1.96 -14.80
N TRP A 133 2.32 -2.78 -14.78
CA TRP A 133 1.95 -3.68 -15.88
C TRP A 133 0.89 -3.12 -16.83
N PHE A 134 0.41 -1.90 -16.57
CA PHE A 134 -0.65 -1.25 -17.33
C PHE A 134 -0.10 -0.12 -18.19
N LYS A 135 0.44 -0.44 -19.36
CA LYS A 135 0.82 0.58 -20.35
C LYS A 135 -0.41 1.26 -20.96
N PHE A 136 -1.47 0.49 -21.17
CA PHE A 136 -2.81 1.02 -21.38
C PHE A 136 -3.42 1.23 -20.00
N GLY A 137 -3.18 2.42 -19.45
CA GLY A 137 -3.48 2.78 -18.07
C GLY A 137 -4.87 3.37 -17.89
N TRP A 138 -5.07 3.99 -16.73
CA TRP A 138 -6.36 4.59 -16.39
C TRP A 138 -6.78 5.72 -17.34
N GLU A 139 -5.85 6.55 -17.81
CA GLU A 139 -6.21 7.66 -18.70
C GLU A 139 -6.68 7.16 -20.06
N GLU A 140 -6.07 6.10 -20.57
CA GLU A 140 -6.53 5.43 -21.79
C GLU A 140 -7.90 4.77 -21.60
N ILE A 141 -8.15 4.13 -20.45
CA ILE A 141 -9.48 3.61 -20.11
C ILE A 141 -10.51 4.72 -20.03
N ARG A 142 -10.17 5.85 -19.41
CA ARG A 142 -11.05 7.01 -19.33
C ARG A 142 -11.39 7.57 -20.72
N ALA A 143 -10.42 7.61 -21.63
CA ALA A 143 -10.66 7.98 -23.02
C ALA A 143 -11.58 6.97 -23.71
N PHE A 144 -11.33 5.66 -23.55
CA PHE A 144 -12.18 4.60 -24.08
C PHE A 144 -13.65 4.71 -23.62
N LEU A 145 -13.88 4.95 -22.32
CA LEU A 145 -15.23 5.14 -21.77
C LEU A 145 -15.94 6.32 -22.44
N LYS A 146 -15.23 7.45 -22.56
CA LYS A 146 -15.76 8.67 -23.19
C LYS A 146 -16.10 8.44 -24.66
N GLU A 147 -15.21 7.81 -25.42
CA GLU A 147 -15.41 7.51 -26.85
C GLU A 147 -16.61 6.57 -27.09
N ASN A 148 -16.88 5.67 -26.14
CA ASN A 148 -17.99 4.73 -26.22
C ASN A 148 -19.27 5.22 -25.51
N ASN A 149 -19.30 6.47 -25.04
CA ASN A 149 -20.41 7.06 -24.27
C ASN A 149 -20.82 6.22 -23.05
N ILE A 150 -19.83 5.63 -22.37
CA ILE A 150 -20.02 4.88 -21.13
C ILE A 150 -19.86 5.86 -19.97
N ASP A 151 -20.92 6.05 -19.20
CA ASP A 151 -20.87 6.88 -18.01
C ASP A 151 -20.21 6.13 -16.85
N VAL A 152 -19.06 6.65 -16.41
CA VAL A 152 -18.29 6.12 -15.28
C VAL A 152 -18.96 6.41 -13.93
N GLU A 153 -19.87 7.38 -13.88
CA GLU A 153 -20.61 7.74 -12.67
C GLU A 153 -21.92 6.97 -12.51
N ASP A 154 -22.35 6.23 -13.54
CA ASP A 154 -23.51 5.35 -13.46
C ASP A 154 -23.27 4.24 -12.41
N GLN A 155 -24.26 4.02 -11.54
CA GLN A 155 -24.18 3.03 -10.45
C GLN A 155 -24.05 1.58 -10.94
N HIS A 156 -24.37 1.32 -12.21
CA HIS A 156 -24.27 0.02 -12.87
C HIS A 156 -23.03 -0.07 -13.76
N THR A 157 -22.17 0.94 -13.79
CA THR A 157 -20.84 0.86 -14.40
C THR A 157 -19.81 0.45 -13.35
N SER A 158 -19.12 -0.65 -13.62
CA SER A 158 -18.05 -1.19 -12.80
C SER A 158 -16.77 -1.27 -13.61
N ILE A 159 -15.67 -0.82 -13.01
CA ILE A 159 -14.32 -0.90 -13.59
C ILE A 159 -13.41 -1.57 -12.58
N SER A 160 -12.75 -2.63 -13.03
CA SER A 160 -11.75 -3.34 -12.24
C SER A 160 -10.58 -3.74 -13.12
N ARG A 161 -9.49 -4.14 -12.49
CA ARG A 161 -8.30 -4.64 -13.19
C ARG A 161 -7.63 -5.71 -12.36
N THR A 162 -6.95 -6.61 -13.04
CA THR A 162 -6.10 -7.61 -12.37
C THR A 162 -4.75 -7.68 -13.05
N TRP A 163 -3.74 -7.99 -12.24
CA TRP A 163 -2.43 -8.40 -12.70
C TRP A 163 -1.89 -9.40 -11.70
N GLU A 164 -1.40 -10.53 -12.20
CA GLU A 164 -0.62 -11.48 -11.40
C GLU A 164 0.65 -11.80 -12.18
N ALA A 165 1.71 -12.18 -11.46
CA ALA A 165 2.97 -12.55 -12.10
C ALA A 165 2.75 -13.74 -13.05
N GLY A 166 3.06 -13.54 -14.34
CA GLY A 166 2.83 -14.55 -15.37
C GLY A 166 1.41 -14.53 -15.99
N MET A 167 0.52 -13.68 -15.49
CA MET A 167 -0.79 -13.42 -16.10
C MET A 167 -0.78 -12.11 -16.88
N ARG A 168 -1.61 -12.06 -17.92
CA ARG A 168 -1.83 -10.84 -18.70
C ARG A 168 -2.55 -9.81 -17.82
N ALA A 169 -2.00 -8.60 -17.73
CA ALA A 169 -2.70 -7.48 -17.11
C ALA A 169 -3.94 -7.13 -17.94
N VAL A 170 -5.10 -7.02 -17.31
CA VAL A 170 -6.35 -6.74 -18.01
C VAL A 170 -7.23 -5.76 -17.23
N TRP A 171 -8.01 -5.00 -17.98
CA TRP A 171 -9.13 -4.21 -17.47
C TRP A 171 -10.43 -4.94 -17.75
N TRP A 172 -11.34 -4.88 -16.79
CA TRP A 172 -12.72 -5.33 -16.92
C TRP A 172 -13.65 -4.14 -16.72
N ILE A 173 -14.44 -3.85 -17.75
CA ILE A 173 -15.45 -2.79 -17.72
C ILE A 173 -16.79 -3.47 -17.92
N SER A 174 -17.68 -3.36 -16.94
CA SER A 174 -19.04 -3.86 -17.01
C SER A 174 -20.00 -2.68 -16.89
N TYR A 175 -20.97 -2.58 -17.78
CA TYR A 175 -21.92 -1.46 -17.77
C TYR A 175 -23.27 -1.88 -18.35
N LYS A 176 -24.30 -1.22 -17.84
CA LYS A 176 -25.68 -1.47 -18.26
C LYS A 176 -25.93 -0.85 -19.64
N ILE A 177 -26.58 -1.61 -20.51
CA ILE A 177 -27.10 -1.12 -21.79
C ILE A 177 -28.60 -1.39 -21.88
N LYS A 178 -29.28 -0.64 -22.76
CA LYS A 178 -30.68 -0.85 -23.10
C LYS A 178 -30.79 -1.37 -24.54
N ARG A 179 -31.48 -2.50 -24.74
CA ARG A 179 -31.72 -3.12 -26.04
C ARG A 179 -33.17 -3.57 -26.13
N ASN A 180 -33.91 -3.11 -27.14
CA ASN A 180 -35.31 -3.51 -27.38
C ASN A 180 -36.22 -3.43 -26.13
N ASP A 181 -36.10 -2.34 -25.37
CA ASP A 181 -36.79 -2.10 -24.09
C ASP A 181 -36.41 -3.00 -22.90
N GLU A 182 -35.42 -3.86 -23.08
CA GLU A 182 -34.83 -4.69 -22.03
C GLU A 182 -33.45 -4.17 -21.64
N PHE A 183 -33.05 -4.43 -20.39
CA PHE A 183 -31.72 -4.13 -19.93
C PHE A 183 -30.82 -5.34 -20.11
N ALA A 184 -29.56 -5.08 -20.44
CA ALA A 184 -28.52 -6.09 -20.48
C ALA A 184 -27.25 -5.53 -19.83
N LEU A 185 -26.40 -6.41 -19.34
CA LEU A 185 -25.08 -6.08 -18.84
C LEU A 185 -24.04 -6.42 -19.91
N ARG A 186 -23.30 -5.41 -20.37
CA ARG A 186 -22.20 -5.60 -21.32
C ARG A 186 -20.89 -5.58 -20.55
N THR A 187 -20.06 -6.60 -20.75
CA THR A 187 -18.74 -6.71 -20.10
C THR A 187 -17.66 -6.77 -21.16
N ILE A 188 -16.66 -5.90 -21.05
CA ILE A 188 -15.52 -5.79 -21.97
C ILE A 188 -14.25 -6.08 -21.18
N THR A 189 -13.45 -7.02 -21.69
CA THR A 189 -12.09 -7.28 -21.22
C THR A 189 -11.09 -6.63 -22.17
N ILE A 190 -10.26 -5.74 -21.66
CA ILE A 190 -9.25 -4.99 -22.44
C ILE A 190 -7.86 -5.39 -21.97
N ASP A 191 -6.95 -5.61 -22.91
CA ASP A 191 -5.53 -5.86 -22.65
C ASP A 191 -4.89 -4.62 -22.01
N GLY A 192 -4.35 -4.76 -20.80
CA GLY A 192 -3.74 -3.67 -20.05
C GLY A 192 -2.41 -3.18 -20.62
N TYR A 193 -1.82 -3.87 -21.59
CA TYR A 193 -0.57 -3.47 -22.23
C TYR A 193 -0.81 -2.67 -23.52
N ASN A 194 -1.73 -3.11 -24.38
CA ASN A 194 -1.94 -2.48 -25.70
C ASN A 194 -3.35 -1.93 -25.96
N GLY A 195 -4.30 -2.13 -25.04
CA GLY A 195 -5.67 -1.61 -25.19
C GLY A 195 -6.56 -2.43 -26.13
N THR A 196 -6.13 -3.60 -26.59
CA THR A 196 -6.95 -4.45 -27.46
C THR A 196 -8.09 -5.06 -26.67
N VAL A 197 -9.32 -5.02 -27.21
CA VAL A 197 -10.45 -5.78 -26.65
C VAL A 197 -10.18 -7.27 -26.84
N ILE A 198 -10.03 -7.99 -25.73
CA ILE A 198 -9.78 -9.43 -25.71
C ILE A 198 -11.09 -10.20 -25.77
N LYS A 199 -12.10 -9.72 -25.05
CA LYS A 199 -13.38 -10.40 -24.89
C LYS A 199 -14.47 -9.37 -24.70
N GLU A 200 -15.64 -9.68 -25.23
CA GLU A 200 -16.87 -8.97 -24.99
C GLU A 200 -17.99 -9.98 -24.72
N ASP A 201 -18.71 -9.78 -23.63
CA ASP A 201 -19.85 -10.59 -23.22
C ASP A 201 -21.09 -9.71 -23.06
N LEU A 202 -22.25 -10.28 -23.37
CA LEU A 202 -23.56 -9.67 -23.16
C LEU A 202 -24.41 -10.64 -22.33
N GLU A 203 -24.87 -10.18 -21.17
CA GLU A 203 -25.78 -10.90 -20.30
C GLU A 203 -27.13 -10.18 -20.29
N GLU A 204 -28.16 -10.83 -20.83
CA GLU A 204 -29.53 -10.30 -20.83
C GLU A 204 -30.20 -10.72 -19.51
N PHE A 205 -30.88 -9.80 -18.84
CA PHE A 205 -31.62 -10.14 -17.62
C PHE A 205 -32.90 -10.90 -18.03
N GLU A 206 -33.00 -12.18 -17.67
CA GLU A 206 -34.25 -12.94 -17.86
C GLU A 206 -35.38 -12.29 -17.03
N LYS A 207 -36.58 -12.23 -17.62
CA LYS A 207 -37.78 -11.63 -17.02
C LYS A 207 -38.32 -12.42 -15.83
#